data_AF-A0A2M8BHM7-F1
#
_entry.id   AF-A0A2M8BHM7-F1
#
_cell.length_a   1.000
_cell.length_b   1.000
_cell.length_c   1.000
_cell.angle_alpha   90.00
_cell.angle_beta   90.00
_cell.angle_gamma   90.00
#
_symmetry.space_group_name_H-M   'P 1'
#
loop_
_entity.id
_entity.type
_entity.pdbx_description
1 polymer ?
#
loop_
_entity_poly.entity_id
_entity_poly.type
_entity_poly.pdbx_seq_one_letter_code
_entity_poly.pdbx_strand_id
1 'polypeptide(L)' 'QTGILQANGTLAVEPVMDVAIVGQSVLYMANLPLQANVMFHTVMATNMPFAGRG' A
#
# COMPACT_ATOMS: atom_id res chain seq x y z
N GLN A 1 -6.41 -9.82 -15.28
CA GLN A 1 -5.51 -10.25 -14.19
C GLN A 1 -5.94 -11.64 -13.76
N THR A 2 -5.00 -12.58 -13.67
CA THR A 2 -5.25 -13.92 -13.12
C THR A 2 -5.28 -13.80 -11.60
N GLY A 3 -6.35 -14.23 -10.95
CA GLY A 3 -6.45 -14.20 -9.49
C GLY A 3 -5.47 -15.17 -8.83
N ILE A 4 -5.17 -14.94 -7.54
CA ILE A 4 -4.36 -15.86 -6.72
C ILE A 4 -5.21 -16.44 -5.59
N LEU A 5 -4.78 -17.60 -5.09
CA LEU A 5 -5.48 -18.32 -4.02
C LEU A 5 -5.35 -17.56 -2.71
N GLN A 6 -6.48 -17.16 -2.14
CA GLN A 6 -6.58 -16.47 -0.86
C GLN A 6 -6.60 -17.46 0.31
N ALA A 7 -6.35 -16.98 1.52
CA ALA A 7 -6.33 -17.81 2.73
C ALA A 7 -7.68 -18.51 3.03
N ASN A 8 -8.80 -17.95 2.53
CA ASN A 8 -10.14 -18.53 2.63
C ASN A 8 -10.42 -19.57 1.52
N GLY A 9 -9.43 -19.93 0.70
CA GLY A 9 -9.55 -20.92 -0.38
C GLY A 9 -10.17 -20.42 -1.68
N THR A 10 -10.52 -19.13 -1.78
CA THR A 10 -11.08 -18.55 -3.01
C THR A 10 -9.99 -17.99 -3.93
N LEU A 11 -10.19 -18.07 -5.24
CA LEU A 11 -9.37 -17.33 -6.19
C LEU A 11 -9.92 -15.90 -6.31
N ALA A 12 -9.11 -14.92 -5.93
CA ALA A 12 -9.45 -13.51 -6.04
C ALA A 12 -8.33 -12.73 -6.71
N VAL A 13 -8.71 -11.68 -7.44
CA VAL A 13 -7.74 -10.70 -7.96
C VAL A 13 -7.34 -9.79 -6.81
N GLU A 14 -6.04 -9.76 -6.49
CA GLU A 14 -5.55 -8.85 -5.46
C GLU A 14 -5.49 -7.42 -5.97
N PRO A 15 -5.98 -6.45 -5.17
CA PRO A 15 -5.80 -5.04 -5.47
C PRO A 15 -4.31 -4.69 -5.44
N VAL A 16 -3.78 -4.28 -6.59
CA VAL A 16 -2.42 -3.75 -6.70
C VAL A 16 -2.44 -2.23 -6.70
N MET A 17 -1.30 -1.62 -6.41
CA MET A 17 -1.10 -0.18 -6.54
C MET A 17 -0.06 0.13 -7.61
N ASP A 18 -0.20 1.28 -8.25
CA ASP A 18 0.82 1.80 -9.16
C ASP A 18 2.09 2.16 -8.37
N VAL A 19 3.26 1.72 -8.86
CA VAL A 19 4.57 2.03 -8.28
C VAL A 19 4.86 3.53 -8.23
N ALA A 20 4.28 4.32 -9.13
CA ALA A 20 4.42 5.77 -9.13
C ALA A 20 3.91 6.41 -7.82
N ILE A 21 2.89 5.81 -7.19
CA ILE A 21 2.34 6.28 -5.91
C ILE A 21 3.38 6.12 -4.79
N VAL A 22 4.14 5.02 -4.78
CA VAL A 22 5.24 4.82 -3.83
C VAL A 22 6.35 5.85 -4.06
N GLY A 23 6.67 6.14 -5.32
CA GLY A 23 7.62 7.20 -5.68
C GLY A 23 7.22 8.58 -5.15
N GLN A 24 5.93 8.94 -5.29
CA GLN A 24 5.38 10.20 -4.75
C GLN A 24 5.44 10.24 -3.22
N SER A 25 5.19 9.12 -2.54
CA SER A 25 5.29 9.01 -1.09
C SER A 25 6.72 9.27 -0.58
N VAL A 26 7.72 8.70 -1.26
CA VAL A 26 9.14 8.94 -0.95
C VAL A 26 9.51 10.40 -1.20
N LEU A 27 9.08 10.98 -2.33
CA LEU A 27 9.32 12.40 -2.65
C LEU A 27 8.71 13.33 -1.59
N TYR A 28 7.50 13.04 -1.12
CA TYR A 28 6.87 13.78 -0.03
C TYR A 28 7.73 13.76 1.23
N MET A 29 8.20 12.59 1.67
CA MET A 29 9.06 12.46 2.84
C MET A 29 10.38 13.22 2.68
N ALA A 30 10.98 13.17 1.50
CA ALA A 30 12.24 13.84 1.20
C ALA A 30 12.14 15.38 1.19
N ASN A 31 10.95 15.92 0.90
CA ASN A 31 10.72 17.37 0.86
C ASN A 31 10.38 17.98 2.24
N LEU A 32 10.33 17.18 3.30
CA LEU A 32 10.08 17.69 4.65
C LEU A 32 11.30 18.47 5.18
N PRO A 33 11.07 19.51 6.00
CA PRO A 33 12.16 20.24 6.62
C PRO A 33 12.87 19.35 7.65
N LEU A 34 14.15 19.58 7.92
CA LEU A 34 15.01 18.68 8.72
C LEU A 34 14.51 18.40 10.15
N GLN A 35 13.68 19.29 10.69
CA GLN A 35 13.05 19.13 12.00
C GLN A 35 11.82 18.18 11.99
N ALA A 36 11.37 17.73 10.82
CA ALA A 36 10.22 16.86 10.65
C ALA A 36 10.66 15.49 10.12
N ASN A 37 10.09 14.43 10.69
CA ASN A 37 10.39 13.06 10.29
C ASN A 37 9.10 12.24 10.18
N VAL A 38 9.01 11.44 9.13
CA VAL A 38 7.99 10.39 9.00
C VAL A 38 8.65 9.07 9.35
N MET A 39 8.56 8.69 10.63
CA MET A 39 9.22 7.48 11.15
C MET A 39 8.64 6.19 10.55
N PHE A 40 7.33 6.17 10.29
CA PHE A 40 6.66 5.06 9.63
C PHE A 40 5.64 5.59 8.63
N HIS A 41 5.64 5.03 7.43
CA HIS A 41 4.71 5.37 6.35
C HIS A 41 4.23 4.09 5.68
N THR A 42 2.97 3.73 5.91
CA THR A 42 2.35 2.57 5.26
C THR A 42 1.44 3.07 4.15
N VAL A 43 1.74 2.66 2.91
CA VAL A 43 0.92 2.96 1.73
C VAL A 43 0.27 1.66 1.27
N MET A 44 -1.01 1.72 0.91
CA MET A 44 -1.83 0.55 0.64
C MET A 44 -2.70 0.76 -0.61
N ALA A 45 -2.92 -0.30 -1.39
CA ALA A 45 -3.97 -0.30 -2.40
C ALA A 45 -5.35 -0.18 -1.72
N THR A 46 -6.22 0.71 -2.20
CA THR A 46 -7.47 1.11 -1.53
C THR A 46 -8.36 -0.04 -1.07
N ASN A 47 -8.41 -1.12 -1.83
CA ASN A 47 -9.29 -2.26 -1.56
C ASN A 47 -8.57 -3.44 -0.90
N MET A 48 -7.31 -3.27 -0.47
CA MET A 48 -6.56 -4.35 0.16
C MET A 48 -7.17 -4.68 1.54
N PRO A 49 -7.53 -5.95 1.81
CA PRO A 49 -8.23 -6.35 3.04
C PRO A 49 -7.26 -6.51 4.22
N PHE A 50 -6.52 -5.45 4.56
CA PHE A 50 -5.55 -5.45 5.66
C PHE A 50 -6.04 -4.71 6.91
N ALA A 51 -6.71 -3.57 6.76
CA ALA A 51 -7.07 -2.68 7.88
C ALA A 51 -8.47 -2.93 8.49
N GLY A 52 -9.15 -4.03 8.15
CA GLY A 52 -10.47 -4.40 8.68
C GLY A 52 -10.41 -5.37 9.87
N ARG A 53 -11.56 -5.66 10.48
CA ARG A 53 -11.72 -6.88 11.30
C ARG A 53 -12.09 -8.00 10.32
N GLY A 54 -11.28 -9.06 10.31
CA GLY A 54 -11.44 -10.21 9.42
C GLY A 54 -12.87 -10.73 9.36
#